data_AF-A0A7Y0KN17-F1
#
_entry.id   AF-A0A7Y0KN17-F1
#
_cell.length_a   1.000
_cell.length_b   1.000
_cell.length_c   1.000
_cell.angle_alpha   90.00
_cell.angle_beta   90.00
_cell.angle_gamma   90.00
#
_symmetry.space_group_name_H-M   'P 1'
#
loop_
_entity.id
_entity.type
_entity.pdbx_description
1 polymer ?
#
loop_
_entity_poly.entity_id
_entity_poly.type
_entity_poly.pdbx_seq_one_letter_code
_entity_poly.pdbx_strand_id
1 'polypeptide(L)'
;MSGPRADPAPLFDLVTGFPPDDAVDVVLPIPLSLAVYMTMLESTGHAAELAVLRKIHVDQARETVRGIQAGFCDPAADGASPRARITHIVEERVPRVNGLRPHLHAYVGATLRSPGPVVAVDLEHLAALADSDLLPAHRDGLATATAERAGLVWGETAWSPREIVGIDWLTERTEQARHDDLSCRGPWPRQQIVAG
;
A
#
# COMPACT_ATOMS: atom_id res chain seq x y z
N MET A 1 -19.78 -10.24 19.72
CA MET A 1 -20.24 -8.88 19.38
C MET A 1 -18.99 -8.06 19.09
N SER A 2 -18.74 -7.72 17.83
CA SER A 2 -17.62 -6.87 17.45
C SER A 2 -17.99 -5.42 17.78
N GLY A 3 -17.19 -4.75 18.62
CA GLY A 3 -17.38 -3.33 18.90
C GLY A 3 -17.28 -2.48 17.62
N PRO A 4 -17.73 -1.21 17.66
CA PRO A 4 -17.63 -0.33 16.50
C PRO A 4 -16.17 -0.24 16.03
N ARG A 5 -15.93 -0.64 14.78
CA ARG A 5 -14.64 -0.45 14.09
C ARG A 5 -14.25 1.01 14.21
N ALA A 6 -13.15 1.31 14.90
CA ALA A 6 -12.61 2.66 14.97
C ALA A 6 -11.96 2.99 13.62
N ASP A 7 -12.35 4.11 13.02
CA ASP A 7 -11.69 4.60 11.80
C ASP A 7 -10.22 4.92 12.08
N PRO A 8 -9.32 4.67 11.11
CA PRO A 8 -7.90 4.99 11.24
C PRO A 8 -7.71 6.46 11.62
N ALA A 9 -7.02 6.70 12.73
CA ALA A 9 -6.64 8.05 13.10
C ALA A 9 -5.36 8.46 12.36
N PRO A 10 -5.31 9.67 11.79
CA PRO A 10 -4.10 10.22 11.20
C PRO A 10 -2.92 10.22 12.21
N LEU A 11 -1.80 9.59 11.84
CA LEU A 11 -0.52 9.58 12.58
C LEU A 11 0.14 10.96 12.76
N PHE A 12 0.12 11.83 11.73
CA PHE A 12 0.69 13.19 11.73
C PHE A 12 -0.03 14.09 10.71
N ASP A 13 -0.04 15.40 10.87
CA ASP A 13 -0.65 16.28 9.87
C ASP A 13 0.20 16.30 8.58
N LEU A 14 -0.36 15.95 7.42
CA LEU A 14 0.36 15.92 6.13
C LEU A 14 0.83 17.32 5.65
N VAL A 15 0.18 18.38 6.13
CA VAL A 15 0.47 19.79 5.77
C VAL A 15 1.49 20.40 6.73
N THR A 16 1.42 20.05 8.01
CA THR A 16 2.18 20.73 9.07
C THR A 16 3.13 19.82 9.85
N GLY A 17 3.14 18.52 9.59
CA GLY A 17 3.85 17.52 10.39
C GLY A 17 4.72 16.56 9.57
N PHE A 18 5.40 15.70 10.31
CA PHE A 18 6.26 14.63 9.81
C PHE A 18 5.86 13.32 10.48
N PRO A 19 6.12 12.15 9.87
CA PRO A 19 6.00 10.89 10.58
C PRO A 19 6.81 10.94 11.87
N PRO A 20 6.30 10.42 13.00
CA PRO A 20 7.09 10.23 14.22
C PRO A 20 8.42 9.52 13.97
N ASP A 21 9.40 9.72 14.83
CA ASP A 21 10.73 9.11 14.69
C ASP A 21 10.69 7.59 14.83
N ASP A 22 9.71 7.06 15.57
CA ASP A 22 9.42 5.64 15.71
C ASP A 22 8.50 5.11 14.59
N ALA A 23 8.19 5.89 13.55
CA ALA A 23 7.40 5.39 12.44
C ALA A 23 8.22 4.42 11.55
N VAL A 24 7.56 3.39 11.06
CA VAL A 24 8.05 2.46 10.03
C VAL A 24 7.36 2.80 8.72
N ASP A 25 8.11 2.75 7.63
CA ASP A 25 7.61 2.95 6.27
C ASP A 25 7.28 1.61 5.62
N VAL A 26 5.99 1.33 5.46
CA VAL A 26 5.51 0.16 4.74
C VAL A 26 5.28 0.54 3.28
N VAL A 27 6.13 0.03 2.40
CA VAL A 27 6.05 0.25 0.95
C VAL A 27 5.05 -0.73 0.37
N LEU A 28 4.00 -0.21 -0.28
CA LEU A 28 2.94 -0.97 -0.95
C LEU A 28 3.14 -0.89 -2.48
N PRO A 29 3.78 -1.90 -3.10
CA PRO A 29 3.97 -1.91 -4.54
C PRO A 29 2.70 -2.36 -5.27
N ILE A 30 2.44 -1.77 -6.44
CA ILE A 30 1.44 -2.32 -7.37
C ILE A 30 2.07 -3.38 -8.29
N PRO A 31 1.26 -4.28 -8.86
CA PRO A 31 1.69 -5.18 -9.93
C PRO A 31 2.40 -4.43 -11.07
N LEU A 32 3.45 -5.04 -11.63
CA LEU A 32 4.32 -4.37 -12.60
C LEU A 32 3.55 -3.96 -13.86
N SER A 33 2.66 -4.80 -14.35
CA SER A 33 1.83 -4.49 -15.51
C SER A 33 0.94 -3.27 -15.26
N LEU A 34 0.40 -3.12 -14.03
CA LEU A 34 -0.42 -1.97 -13.67
C LEU A 34 0.42 -0.69 -13.62
N ALA A 35 1.64 -0.77 -13.10
CA ALA A 35 2.62 0.31 -13.14
C ALA A 35 2.94 0.76 -14.57
N VAL A 36 3.24 -0.19 -15.46
CA VAL A 36 3.52 0.09 -16.87
C VAL A 36 2.30 0.68 -17.56
N TYR A 37 1.10 0.14 -17.30
CA TYR A 37 -0.15 0.62 -17.87
C TYR A 37 -0.47 2.06 -17.45
N MET A 38 -0.38 2.37 -16.15
CA MET A 38 -0.55 3.74 -15.64
C MET A 38 0.48 4.71 -16.22
N THR A 39 1.72 4.25 -16.39
CA THR A 39 2.79 5.03 -17.03
C THR A 39 2.46 5.30 -18.50
N MET A 40 1.92 4.32 -19.23
CA MET A 40 1.46 4.55 -20.60
C MET A 40 0.38 5.63 -20.63
N LEU A 41 -0.69 5.49 -19.85
CA LEU A 41 -1.81 6.45 -19.79
C LEU A 41 -1.36 7.89 -19.50
N GLU A 42 -0.42 8.04 -18.57
CA GLU A 42 0.16 9.36 -18.25
C GLU A 42 0.94 9.94 -19.42
N SER A 43 1.73 9.12 -20.14
CA SER A 43 2.53 9.59 -21.28
C SER A 43 1.70 9.90 -22.52
N THR A 44 0.53 9.28 -22.67
CA THR A 44 -0.37 9.42 -23.82
C THR A 44 -1.53 10.39 -23.54
N GLY A 45 -1.57 11.03 -22.37
CA GLY A 45 -2.54 12.09 -22.06
C GLY A 45 -3.93 11.59 -21.60
N HIS A 46 -4.05 10.33 -21.20
CA HIS A 46 -5.30 9.73 -20.69
C HIS A 46 -5.49 10.03 -19.19
N ALA A 47 -5.66 11.32 -18.88
CA ALA A 47 -5.68 11.80 -17.50
C ALA A 47 -6.89 11.30 -16.69
N ALA A 48 -8.04 11.08 -17.32
CA ALA A 48 -9.26 10.63 -16.65
C ALA A 48 -9.13 9.17 -16.17
N GLU A 49 -8.66 8.29 -17.05
CA GLU A 49 -8.41 6.88 -16.77
C GLU A 49 -7.32 6.72 -15.73
N LEU A 50 -6.23 7.50 -15.84
CA LEU A 50 -5.18 7.52 -14.84
C LEU A 50 -5.68 7.96 -13.47
N ALA A 51 -6.56 8.97 -13.41
CA ALA A 51 -7.16 9.43 -12.15
C ALA A 51 -8.02 8.34 -11.49
N VAL A 52 -8.76 7.55 -12.29
CA VAL A 52 -9.53 6.40 -11.79
C VAL A 52 -8.60 5.35 -11.18
N LEU A 53 -7.53 4.97 -11.87
CA LEU A 53 -6.58 3.96 -11.36
C LEU A 53 -5.83 4.45 -10.12
N ARG A 54 -5.38 5.72 -10.09
CA ARG A 54 -4.77 6.31 -8.89
C ARG A 54 -5.72 6.29 -7.70
N LYS A 55 -6.99 6.64 -7.92
CA LYS A 55 -8.02 6.56 -6.86
C LYS A 55 -8.21 5.14 -6.34
N ILE A 56 -8.29 4.14 -7.23
CA ILE A 56 -8.41 2.73 -6.83
C ILE A 56 -7.20 2.31 -5.99
N HIS A 57 -6.00 2.67 -6.42
CA HIS A 57 -4.78 2.33 -5.70
C HIS A 57 -4.75 2.92 -4.28
N VAL A 58 -5.10 4.21 -4.15
CA VAL A 58 -5.20 4.86 -2.84
C VAL A 58 -6.28 4.23 -1.97
N ASP A 59 -7.45 3.91 -2.52
CA ASP A 59 -8.55 3.28 -1.78
C ASP A 59 -8.16 1.87 -1.28
N GLN A 60 -7.45 1.07 -2.10
CA GLN A 60 -6.97 -0.25 -1.68
C GLN A 60 -5.86 -0.18 -0.65
N ALA A 61 -4.93 0.77 -0.78
CA ALA A 61 -3.91 0.97 0.25
C ALA A 61 -4.52 1.36 1.59
N ARG A 62 -5.60 2.17 1.59
CA ARG A 62 -6.38 2.49 2.81
C ARG A 62 -6.96 1.24 3.45
N GLU A 63 -7.48 0.33 2.66
CA GLU A 63 -8.02 -0.93 3.19
C GLU A 63 -6.91 -1.85 3.74
N THR A 64 -5.80 -1.96 3.04
CA THR A 64 -4.62 -2.71 3.52
C THR A 64 -4.11 -2.18 4.84
N VAL A 65 -3.98 -0.85 4.94
CA VAL A 65 -3.58 -0.17 6.16
C VAL A 65 -4.56 -0.44 7.31
N ARG A 66 -5.88 -0.41 7.05
CA ARG A 66 -6.87 -0.82 8.05
C ARG A 66 -6.69 -2.27 8.48
N GLY A 67 -6.37 -3.18 7.54
CA GLY A 67 -6.07 -4.57 7.82
C GLY A 67 -4.86 -4.74 8.72
N ILE A 68 -3.76 -4.05 8.41
CA ILE A 68 -2.54 -4.00 9.23
C ILE A 68 -2.90 -3.52 10.64
N GLN A 69 -3.59 -2.38 10.77
CA GLN A 69 -4.03 -1.86 12.06
C GLN A 69 -4.87 -2.86 12.85
N ALA A 70 -5.83 -3.52 12.21
CA ALA A 70 -6.71 -4.49 12.87
C ALA A 70 -5.90 -5.66 13.46
N GLY A 71 -4.83 -6.10 12.77
CA GLY A 71 -3.92 -7.13 13.28
C GLY A 71 -3.20 -6.75 14.57
N PHE A 72 -2.95 -5.46 14.80
CA PHE A 72 -2.31 -4.94 16.02
C PHE A 72 -3.30 -4.43 17.09
N CYS A 73 -4.58 -4.31 16.76
CA CYS A 73 -5.63 -3.74 17.61
C CYS A 73 -6.57 -4.77 18.26
N ASP A 74 -6.29 -6.07 18.14
CA ASP A 74 -7.21 -7.12 18.61
C ASP A 74 -7.51 -6.97 20.11
N PRO A 75 -8.79 -6.87 20.53
CA PRO A 75 -9.14 -6.50 21.89
C PRO A 75 -9.05 -7.71 22.81
N ALA A 76 -7.94 -7.86 23.52
CA ALA A 76 -7.91 -8.70 24.72
C ALA A 76 -8.48 -7.93 25.94
N ALA A 77 -9.59 -8.46 26.46
CA ALA A 77 -10.18 -8.34 27.80
C ALA A 77 -10.91 -7.05 28.26
N ASP A 78 -10.39 -5.83 28.09
CA ASP A 78 -10.82 -4.74 29.00
C ASP A 78 -11.63 -3.56 28.40
N GLY A 79 -12.31 -3.77 27.26
CA GLY A 79 -13.38 -2.85 26.82
C GLY A 79 -12.96 -1.43 26.39
N ALA A 80 -11.68 -1.07 26.52
CA ALA A 80 -11.10 0.14 25.93
C ALA A 80 -10.23 -0.26 24.73
N SER A 81 -10.78 -0.14 23.52
CA SER A 81 -10.02 -0.41 22.29
C SER A 81 -8.79 0.51 22.25
N PRO A 82 -7.55 -0.04 22.19
CA PRO A 82 -6.37 0.77 22.01
C PRO A 82 -6.51 1.51 20.69
N ARG A 83 -6.51 2.85 20.73
CA ARG A 83 -6.42 3.66 19.52
C ARG A 83 -5.04 3.43 18.93
N ALA A 84 -4.93 2.53 17.96
CA ALA A 84 -3.80 2.55 17.06
C ALA A 84 -3.81 3.88 16.30
N ARG A 85 -2.95 4.81 16.72
CA ARG A 85 -2.52 5.94 15.90
C ARG A 85 -1.56 5.37 14.87
N ILE A 86 -2.10 4.64 13.93
CA ILE A 86 -1.32 3.91 12.93
C ILE A 86 -2.13 4.16 11.69
N THR A 87 -2.01 5.26 10.98
CA THR A 87 -1.25 5.19 9.74
C THR A 87 -1.55 6.47 8.97
N HIS A 88 -0.54 7.00 8.28
CA HIS A 88 -0.79 7.85 7.12
C HIS A 88 -0.37 7.14 5.86
N ILE A 89 -1.26 7.20 4.86
CA ILE A 89 -0.88 6.87 3.49
C ILE A 89 -0.47 8.17 2.86
N VAL A 90 0.79 8.23 2.47
CA VAL A 90 1.30 9.31 1.66
C VAL A 90 1.39 8.75 0.25
N GLU A 91 0.53 9.27 -0.61
CA GLU A 91 0.73 9.14 -2.04
C GLU A 91 1.96 9.97 -2.38
N GLU A 92 3.11 9.31 -2.50
CA GLU A 92 4.16 9.92 -3.27
C GLU A 92 3.63 10.00 -4.70
N ARG A 93 3.29 11.21 -5.14
CA ARG A 93 3.29 11.55 -6.55
C ARG A 93 4.73 11.37 -6.99
N VAL A 94 5.17 10.14 -7.25
CA VAL A 94 6.52 9.87 -7.76
C VAL A 94 6.61 10.66 -9.06
N PRO A 95 7.30 11.82 -9.08
CA PRO A 95 7.55 12.50 -10.32
C PRO A 95 8.48 11.53 -11.06
N ARG A 96 8.15 11.21 -12.31
CA ARG A 96 9.06 10.45 -13.16
C ARG A 96 10.41 11.15 -13.18
N VAL A 97 11.38 10.61 -12.47
CA VAL A 97 12.76 11.03 -12.68
C VAL A 97 13.69 9.84 -12.88
N ASN A 98 13.47 8.66 -12.28
CA ASN A 98 14.53 7.63 -12.24
C ASN A 98 14.09 6.15 -12.44
N GLY A 99 13.00 5.85 -13.16
CA GLY A 99 12.62 4.44 -13.38
C GLY A 99 11.93 3.75 -12.19
N LEU A 100 11.34 4.53 -11.27
CA LEU A 100 10.58 4.00 -10.14
C LEU A 100 9.15 3.62 -10.56
N ARG A 101 8.69 2.42 -10.18
CA ARG A 101 7.28 2.01 -10.37
C ARG A 101 6.40 2.79 -9.39
N PRO A 102 5.14 3.12 -9.73
CA PRO A 102 4.20 3.68 -8.76
C PRO A 102 4.04 2.72 -7.57
N HIS A 103 4.08 3.26 -6.36
CA HIS A 103 3.88 2.54 -5.09
C HIS A 103 3.39 3.57 -4.08
N LEU A 104 2.94 3.09 -2.92
CA LEU A 104 2.52 3.96 -1.81
C LEU A 104 3.40 3.72 -0.59
N HIS A 105 3.66 4.80 0.14
CA HIS A 105 4.34 4.76 1.43
C HIS A 105 3.30 4.90 2.55
N ALA A 106 3.16 3.85 3.35
CA ALA A 106 2.27 3.83 4.51
C ALA A 106 3.12 3.90 5.79
N TYR A 107 3.07 5.06 6.46
CA TYR A 107 3.81 5.26 7.71
C TYR A 107 3.01 4.74 8.90
N VAL A 108 3.56 3.73 9.57
CA VAL A 108 2.98 3.03 10.73
C VAL A 108 3.77 3.42 11.97
N GLY A 109 3.14 4.02 12.98
CA GLY A 109 3.83 4.32 14.25
C GLY A 109 4.20 3.04 15.00
N ALA A 110 5.44 2.90 15.48
CA ALA A 110 5.86 1.73 16.26
C ALA A 110 5.40 1.75 17.72
N THR A 111 4.50 2.66 18.10
CA THR A 111 3.91 2.72 19.44
C THR A 111 2.38 2.86 19.41
N LEU A 112 1.71 1.98 20.14
CA LEU A 112 0.26 2.01 20.39
C LEU A 112 -0.02 2.78 21.70
N ARG A 113 -0.93 3.74 21.65
CA ARG A 113 -1.42 4.46 22.84
C ARG A 113 -2.86 4.08 23.14
N SER A 114 -3.04 3.16 24.10
CA SER A 114 -4.31 2.93 24.80
C SER A 114 -4.46 3.96 25.94
N PRO A 115 -5.61 4.12 26.62
CA PRO A 115 -5.72 4.88 27.89
C PRO A 115 -4.84 4.36 29.06
N GLY A 116 -3.83 3.54 28.77
CA GLY A 116 -2.89 2.92 29.71
C GLY A 116 -1.45 2.94 29.15
N PRO A 117 -0.63 1.89 29.37
CA PRO A 117 0.77 1.88 28.97
C PRO A 117 0.95 1.96 27.45
N VAL A 118 2.06 2.59 27.04
CA VAL A 118 2.52 2.58 25.65
C VAL A 118 3.01 1.17 25.32
N VAL A 119 2.48 0.58 24.25
CA VAL A 119 2.87 -0.76 23.77
C VAL A 119 3.66 -0.60 22.48
N ALA A 120 4.84 -1.22 22.40
CA ALA A 120 5.62 -1.24 21.17
C ALA A 120 4.96 -2.16 20.14
N VAL A 121 4.95 -1.75 18.87
CA VAL A 121 4.58 -2.60 17.75
C VAL A 121 5.70 -3.62 17.54
N ASP A 122 5.32 -4.89 17.47
CA ASP A 122 6.25 -5.95 17.08
C ASP A 122 6.58 -5.81 15.58
N LEU A 123 7.80 -5.34 15.30
CA LEU A 123 8.25 -5.08 13.92
C LEU A 123 8.53 -6.37 13.15
N GLU A 124 8.88 -7.46 13.83
CA GLU A 124 9.03 -8.78 13.20
C GLU A 124 7.66 -9.30 12.80
N HIS A 125 6.65 -9.13 13.65
CA HIS A 125 5.26 -9.42 13.30
C HIS A 125 4.76 -8.53 12.17
N LEU A 126 5.08 -7.23 12.16
CA LEU A 126 4.72 -6.32 11.06
C LEU A 126 5.36 -6.74 9.74
N ALA A 127 6.63 -7.14 9.76
CA ALA A 127 7.31 -7.67 8.58
C ALA A 127 6.68 -8.99 8.12
N ALA A 128 6.37 -9.90 9.05
CA ALA A 128 5.68 -11.15 8.71
C ALA A 128 4.28 -10.90 8.14
N LEU A 129 3.53 -9.92 8.67
CA LEU A 129 2.25 -9.50 8.10
C LEU A 129 2.44 -8.85 6.72
N ALA A 130 3.55 -8.15 6.52
CA ALA A 130 3.93 -7.56 5.24
C ALA A 130 4.21 -8.61 4.15
N ASP A 131 4.61 -9.81 4.57
CA ASP A 131 4.83 -10.97 3.70
C ASP A 131 3.65 -11.97 3.73
N SER A 132 2.56 -11.65 4.46
CA SER A 132 1.39 -12.53 4.66
C SER A 132 0.21 -12.21 3.74
N ASP A 133 -0.79 -13.10 3.71
CA ASP A 133 -2.06 -13.02 2.96
C ASP A 133 -2.82 -11.67 3.00
N LEU A 134 -2.55 -10.79 3.97
CA LEU A 134 -3.11 -9.43 4.01
C LEU A 134 -2.66 -8.55 2.82
N LEU A 135 -1.51 -8.83 2.21
CA LEU A 135 -0.98 -8.07 1.08
C LEU A 135 -1.17 -8.72 -0.29
N PRO A 136 -1.16 -10.07 -0.42
CA PRO A 136 -1.91 -10.74 -1.47
C PRO A 136 -3.35 -10.22 -1.57
N ALA A 137 -4.04 -9.97 -0.44
CA ALA A 137 -5.36 -9.33 -0.45
C ALA A 137 -5.35 -7.89 -1.00
N HIS A 138 -4.28 -7.11 -0.83
CA HIS A 138 -4.12 -5.80 -1.49
C HIS A 138 -4.06 -5.95 -3.02
N ARG A 139 -3.22 -6.86 -3.51
CA ARG A 139 -3.06 -7.13 -4.95
C ARG A 139 -4.35 -7.66 -5.56
N ASP A 140 -5.04 -8.57 -4.86
CA ASP A 140 -6.34 -9.09 -5.29
C ASP A 140 -7.45 -8.03 -5.26
N GLY A 141 -7.42 -7.14 -4.26
CA GLY A 141 -8.31 -5.98 -4.17
C GLY A 141 -8.09 -5.00 -5.31
N LEU A 142 -6.83 -4.71 -5.67
CA LEU A 142 -6.46 -3.93 -6.85
C LEU A 142 -6.97 -4.59 -8.13
N ALA A 143 -6.74 -5.90 -8.28
CA ALA A 143 -7.15 -6.64 -9.46
C ALA A 143 -8.67 -6.61 -9.64
N THR A 144 -9.41 -6.90 -8.57
CA THR A 144 -10.88 -6.86 -8.57
C THR A 144 -11.40 -5.47 -8.92
N ALA A 145 -10.94 -4.44 -8.21
CA ALA A 145 -11.45 -3.08 -8.39
C ALA A 145 -11.12 -2.51 -9.78
N THR A 146 -9.95 -2.83 -10.34
CA THR A 146 -9.58 -2.38 -11.68
C THR A 146 -10.24 -3.20 -12.79
N ALA A 147 -10.51 -4.50 -12.58
CA ALA A 147 -11.31 -5.29 -13.50
C ALA A 147 -12.74 -4.71 -13.61
N GLU A 148 -13.37 -4.42 -12.47
CA GLU A 148 -14.73 -3.87 -12.43
C GLU A 148 -14.83 -2.46 -13.03
N ARG A 149 -13.86 -1.58 -12.71
CA ARG A 149 -13.97 -0.14 -13.04
C ARG A 149 -13.22 0.28 -14.30
N ALA A 150 -12.23 -0.48 -14.73
CA ALA A 150 -11.39 -0.16 -15.88
C ALA A 150 -11.35 -1.30 -16.92
N GLY A 151 -12.06 -2.42 -16.69
CA GLY A 151 -12.13 -3.52 -17.65
C GLY A 151 -10.80 -4.28 -17.82
N LEU A 152 -9.87 -4.16 -16.86
CA LEU A 152 -8.58 -4.84 -16.93
C LEU A 152 -8.74 -6.34 -16.68
N VAL A 153 -8.13 -7.14 -17.54
CA VAL A 153 -8.12 -8.60 -17.39
C VAL A 153 -6.85 -9.01 -16.66
N TRP A 154 -6.99 -9.84 -15.63
CA TRP A 154 -5.90 -10.25 -14.76
C TRP A 154 -5.61 -11.75 -14.88
N GLY A 155 -4.34 -12.12 -14.76
CA GLY A 155 -3.87 -13.50 -14.81
C GLY A 155 -2.55 -13.68 -14.07
N GLU A 156 -2.10 -14.92 -13.98
CA GLU A 156 -0.82 -15.30 -13.38
C GLU A 156 0.28 -15.34 -14.45
N THR A 157 1.49 -14.98 -14.05
CA THR A 157 2.72 -15.09 -14.86
C THR A 157 3.72 -15.98 -14.13
N ALA A 158 4.79 -16.40 -14.81
CA ALA A 158 5.83 -17.26 -14.21
C ALA A 158 6.57 -16.64 -13.00
N TRP A 159 6.41 -15.33 -12.76
CA TRP A 159 7.16 -14.57 -11.74
C TRP A 159 6.26 -13.69 -10.86
N SER A 160 4.95 -13.64 -11.13
CA SER A 160 3.99 -12.87 -10.34
C SER A 160 2.60 -13.51 -10.44
N PRO A 161 1.91 -13.73 -9.30
CA PRO A 161 0.61 -14.38 -9.28
C PRO A 161 -0.51 -13.52 -9.87
N ARG A 162 -0.28 -12.22 -10.09
CA ARG A 162 -1.34 -11.27 -10.48
C ARG A 162 -0.81 -10.12 -11.32
N GLU A 163 -0.95 -10.24 -12.63
CA GLU A 163 -0.62 -9.20 -13.62
C GLU A 163 -1.77 -9.02 -14.63
N ILE A 164 -1.79 -7.90 -15.34
CA ILE A 164 -2.73 -7.61 -16.43
C ILE A 164 -2.31 -8.42 -17.65
N VAL A 165 -3.26 -9.12 -18.26
CA VAL A 165 -3.06 -10.00 -19.42
C VAL A 165 -3.98 -9.63 -20.58
N GLY A 166 -3.75 -10.22 -21.75
CA GLY A 166 -4.59 -10.00 -22.95
C GLY A 166 -4.31 -8.70 -23.70
N ILE A 167 -3.23 -7.99 -23.36
CA ILE A 167 -2.77 -6.79 -24.05
C ILE A 167 -1.32 -7.03 -24.49
N ASP A 168 -1.09 -7.35 -25.77
CA ASP A 168 0.21 -7.82 -26.26
C ASP A 168 1.37 -6.86 -25.95
N TRP A 169 1.20 -5.57 -26.25
CA TRP A 169 2.23 -4.56 -25.99
C TRP A 169 2.58 -4.43 -24.50
N LEU A 170 1.60 -4.66 -23.62
CA LEU A 170 1.78 -4.57 -22.17
C LEU A 170 2.56 -5.76 -21.66
N THR A 171 2.26 -6.97 -22.17
CA THR A 171 3.00 -8.19 -21.85
C THR A 171 4.47 -8.04 -22.20
N GLU A 172 4.79 -7.66 -23.44
CA GLU A 172 6.16 -7.46 -23.91
C GLU A 172 6.91 -6.43 -23.06
N ARG A 173 6.24 -5.30 -22.74
CA ARG A 173 6.86 -4.23 -21.96
C ARG A 173 7.10 -4.63 -20.51
N THR A 174 6.18 -5.40 -19.92
CA THR A 174 6.27 -5.91 -18.55
C THR A 174 7.42 -6.91 -18.42
N GLU A 175 7.59 -7.81 -19.39
CA GLU A 175 8.72 -8.75 -19.41
C GLU A 175 10.08 -8.07 -19.48
N GLN A 176 10.20 -6.97 -20.24
CA GLN A 176 11.43 -6.18 -20.32
C GLN A 176 11.75 -5.47 -18.99
N ALA A 177 10.73 -5.01 -18.26
CA ALA A 177 10.90 -4.21 -17.05
C ALA A 177 11.02 -5.03 -15.75
N ARG A 178 10.84 -6.37 -15.81
CA ARG A 178 10.77 -7.21 -14.60
C ARG A 178 12.06 -7.25 -13.79
N HIS A 179 13.21 -6.97 -14.42
CA HIS A 179 14.54 -7.00 -13.82
C HIS A 179 14.99 -5.67 -13.21
N ASP A 180 14.16 -4.62 -13.29
CA ASP A 180 14.49 -3.33 -12.70
C ASP A 180 14.31 -3.40 -11.18
N ASP A 181 15.42 -3.27 -10.44
CA ASP A 181 15.42 -3.14 -8.99
C ASP A 181 14.74 -1.84 -8.57
N LEU A 182 13.81 -1.96 -7.63
CA LEU A 182 13.06 -0.83 -7.11
C LEU A 182 13.39 -0.61 -5.65
N SER A 183 14.16 0.42 -5.38
CA SER A 183 14.26 0.98 -4.03
C SER A 183 13.85 2.44 -4.08
N CYS A 184 12.65 2.74 -3.59
CA CYS A 184 12.26 4.11 -3.26
C CYS A 184 12.32 4.27 -1.74
N ARG A 185 13.00 5.33 -1.26
CA ARG A 185 13.17 5.60 0.17
C ARG A 185 12.03 6.43 0.79
N GLY A 186 11.02 6.77 -0.01
CA GLY A 186 9.95 7.69 0.36
C GLY A 186 10.43 9.12 0.68
N PRO A 187 9.49 10.05 0.90
CA PRO A 187 9.82 11.45 1.19
C PRO A 187 10.37 11.67 2.61
N TRP A 188 10.09 10.77 3.55
CA TRP A 188 10.64 10.80 4.91
C TRP A 188 11.33 9.48 5.22
N PRO A 189 12.67 9.47 5.29
CA PRO A 189 13.43 8.24 5.54
C PRO A 189 13.07 7.63 6.90
N ARG A 190 12.65 6.36 6.89
CA ARG A 190 12.38 5.52 8.06
C ARG A 190 12.90 4.11 7.80
N GLN A 191 12.85 3.24 8.81
CA GLN A 191 13.01 1.81 8.59
C GLN A 191 11.94 1.35 7.60
N GLN A 192 12.35 0.69 6.51
CA GLN A 192 11.43 0.27 5.45
C GLN A 192 11.09 -1.21 5.57
N ILE A 193 9.83 -1.52 5.36
CA ILE A 193 9.31 -2.86 5.14
C ILE A 193 8.64 -2.82 3.77
N VAL A 194 9.11 -3.66 2.84
CA VAL A 194 8.50 -3.76 1.51
C VAL A 194 7.48 -4.89 1.55
N ALA A 195 6.23 -4.55 1.24
CA ALA A 195 5.17 -5.55 1.07
C ALA A 195 5.43 -6.41 -0.16
N GLY A 196 5.56 -7.73 0.01
CA GLY A 196 6.10 -8.63 -1.03
C GLY A 196 5.28 -9.87 -1.26
#